data_AF-A0A258GAZ8-F1
#
_entry.id   AF-A0A258GAZ8-F1
#
_cell.length_a   1.000
_cell.length_b   1.000
_cell.length_c   1.000
_cell.angle_alpha   90.00
_cell.angle_beta   90.00
_cell.angle_gamma   90.00
#
_symmetry.space_group_name_H-M   'P 1'
#
loop_
_entity.id
_entity.type
_entity.pdbx_description
1 polymer ?
#
loop_
_entity_poly.entity_id
_entity_poly.type
_entity_poly.pdbx_seq_one_letter_code
_entity_poly.pdbx_strand_id
1 'polypeptide(L)'
;MHVLSPALCVLALMSVSGPALALDSWTSTTERGLPVLSLAQGDGYVRIVCDPDRVFGPTPNGAVLVSLPKDKAPTTVVFLAKTGEQARLPVANGTAAQAKADTAEWTKMVEILRKGGEFAVVSSDDSLSFDTAPLPDLACE
;
A
#
# COMPACT_ATOMS: atom_id res chain seq x y z
N MET A 1 61.27 -39.79 -16.70
CA MET A 1 60.16 -38.92 -17.15
C MET A 1 59.23 -38.70 -15.96
N HIS A 2 59.21 -37.50 -15.37
CA HIS A 2 58.34 -37.14 -14.26
C HIS A 2 57.12 -36.39 -14.79
N VAL A 3 55.93 -36.83 -14.41
CA VAL A 3 54.65 -36.27 -14.84
C VAL A 3 54.25 -35.18 -13.82
N LEU A 4 54.24 -33.92 -14.25
CA LEU A 4 53.64 -32.84 -13.46
C LEU A 4 52.11 -32.89 -13.62
N SER A 5 51.41 -32.91 -12.50
CA SER A 5 49.95 -32.77 -12.44
C SER A 5 49.60 -31.31 -12.06
N PRO A 6 48.79 -30.58 -12.85
CA PRO A 6 48.38 -29.23 -12.50
C PRO A 6 47.14 -29.28 -11.59
N ALA A 7 47.30 -28.83 -10.35
CA ALA A 7 46.18 -28.59 -9.44
C ALA A 7 45.40 -27.34 -9.91
N LEU A 8 44.22 -27.54 -10.49
CA LEU A 8 43.23 -26.47 -10.70
C LEU A 8 42.65 -26.04 -9.34
N CYS A 9 43.04 -24.86 -8.85
CA CYS A 9 42.30 -24.16 -7.80
C CYS A 9 41.05 -23.52 -8.39
N VAL A 10 39.89 -24.16 -8.18
CA VAL A 10 38.58 -23.55 -8.44
C VAL A 10 38.25 -22.67 -7.22
N LEU A 11 38.31 -21.34 -7.37
CA LEU A 11 37.75 -20.41 -6.39
C LEU A 11 36.21 -20.43 -6.52
N ALA A 12 35.54 -21.02 -5.55
CA ALA A 12 34.09 -20.90 -5.39
C ALA A 12 33.74 -19.51 -4.85
N LEU A 13 33.14 -18.65 -5.68
CA LEU A 13 32.48 -17.43 -5.21
C LEU A 13 31.20 -17.83 -4.45
N MET A 14 31.24 -17.68 -3.13
CA MET A 14 30.06 -17.80 -2.27
C MET A 14 29.28 -16.49 -2.35
N SER A 15 28.25 -16.42 -3.20
CA SER A 15 27.26 -15.33 -3.14
C SER A 15 26.38 -15.53 -1.90
N VAL A 16 26.56 -14.68 -0.89
CA VAL A 16 25.70 -14.65 0.29
C VAL A 16 24.38 -13.97 -0.10
N SER A 17 23.39 -14.77 -0.49
CA SER A 17 22.02 -14.31 -0.66
C SER A 17 21.39 -14.14 0.72
N GLY A 18 21.39 -12.91 1.25
CA GLY A 18 20.57 -12.57 2.43
C GLY A 18 19.07 -12.67 2.09
N PRO A 19 18.19 -12.93 3.07
CA PRO A 19 16.76 -12.92 2.82
C PRO A 19 16.33 -11.51 2.43
N ALA A 20 15.83 -11.34 1.21
CA ALA A 20 15.07 -10.14 0.87
C ALA A 20 13.79 -10.18 1.69
N LEU A 21 13.57 -9.18 2.55
CA LEU A 21 12.26 -9.00 3.18
C LEU A 21 11.26 -8.74 2.04
N ALA A 22 10.22 -9.57 1.96
CA ALA A 22 9.17 -9.39 0.97
C ALA A 22 8.37 -8.15 1.35
N LEU A 23 8.24 -7.22 0.40
CA LEU A 23 7.32 -6.09 0.51
C LEU A 23 5.89 -6.60 0.63
N ASP A 24 5.06 -5.84 1.34
CA ASP A 24 3.62 -6.03 1.34
C ASP A 24 3.09 -5.79 -0.09
N SER A 25 2.36 -6.77 -0.61
CA SER A 25 1.90 -6.74 -1.99
C SER A 25 0.43 -6.35 -2.08
N TRP A 26 0.16 -5.35 -2.93
CA TRP A 26 -1.19 -5.00 -3.30
C TRP A 26 -1.84 -6.16 -4.05
N THR A 27 -2.96 -6.65 -3.54
CA THR A 27 -3.76 -7.66 -4.21
C THR A 27 -4.83 -6.95 -5.03
N SER A 28 -4.86 -7.20 -6.34
CA SER A 28 -5.87 -6.64 -7.24
C SER A 28 -7.00 -7.62 -7.48
N THR A 29 -8.23 -7.17 -7.27
CA THR A 29 -9.46 -7.92 -7.54
C THR A 29 -10.44 -7.03 -8.30
N THR A 30 -11.45 -7.61 -8.96
CA THR A 30 -12.51 -6.81 -9.60
C THR A 30 -13.81 -6.97 -8.82
N GLU A 31 -14.37 -5.87 -8.35
CA GLU A 31 -15.68 -5.84 -7.71
C GLU A 31 -16.61 -4.90 -8.45
N ARG A 32 -17.78 -5.42 -8.86
CA ARG A 32 -18.79 -4.65 -9.62
C ARG A 32 -18.22 -3.93 -10.85
N GLY A 33 -17.18 -4.48 -11.47
CA GLY A 33 -16.55 -3.92 -12.67
C GLY A 33 -15.42 -2.94 -12.40
N LEU A 34 -15.09 -2.62 -11.14
CA LEU A 34 -13.97 -1.76 -10.78
C LEU A 34 -12.82 -2.56 -10.17
N PRO A 35 -11.56 -2.17 -10.41
CA PRO A 35 -10.42 -2.72 -9.69
C PRO A 35 -10.46 -2.29 -8.22
N VAL A 36 -10.25 -3.25 -7.33
CA VAL A 36 -10.07 -3.04 -5.90
C VAL A 36 -8.70 -3.54 -5.52
N LEU A 37 -7.85 -2.61 -5.08
CA LEU A 37 -6.51 -2.90 -4.58
C LEU A 37 -6.58 -3.04 -3.06
N SER A 38 -6.01 -4.12 -2.52
CA SER A 38 -6.09 -4.45 -1.10
C SER A 38 -4.71 -4.75 -0.51
N LEU A 39 -4.45 -4.24 0.69
CA LEU A 39 -3.36 -4.65 1.59
C LEU A 39 -3.96 -5.20 2.86
N ALA A 40 -3.41 -6.30 3.36
CA ALA A 40 -3.80 -6.90 4.63
C ALA A 40 -2.58 -7.07 5.53
N GLN A 41 -2.76 -6.83 6.82
CA GLN A 41 -1.74 -7.07 7.84
C GLN A 41 -2.43 -7.59 9.10
N GLY A 42 -2.16 -8.85 9.45
CA GLY A 42 -2.89 -9.54 10.50
C GLY A 42 -4.40 -9.52 10.25
N ASP A 43 -5.17 -9.03 11.22
CA ASP A 43 -6.63 -8.91 11.14
C ASP A 43 -7.10 -7.57 10.55
N GLY A 44 -6.17 -6.70 10.14
CA GLY A 44 -6.44 -5.39 9.59
C GLY A 44 -6.22 -5.31 8.08
N TYR A 45 -6.81 -4.30 7.45
CA TYR A 45 -6.62 -4.07 6.01
C TYR A 45 -6.82 -2.60 5.60
N VAL A 46 -6.28 -2.30 4.42
CA VAL A 46 -6.59 -1.10 3.63
C VAL A 46 -7.02 -1.55 2.24
N ARG A 47 -8.12 -1.01 1.73
CA ARG A 47 -8.57 -1.23 0.35
C ARG A 47 -8.81 0.11 -0.32
N ILE A 48 -8.42 0.23 -1.58
CA ILE A 48 -8.69 1.42 -2.38
C ILE A 48 -9.41 1.02 -3.67
N VAL A 49 -10.42 1.80 -4.02
CA VAL A 49 -11.21 1.67 -5.24
C VAL A 49 -11.25 3.02 -5.91
N CYS A 50 -10.89 3.06 -7.19
CA CYS A 50 -10.99 4.25 -8.02
C CYS A 50 -12.02 4.00 -9.12
N ASP A 51 -12.83 5.03 -9.41
CA ASP A 51 -13.80 5.06 -10.50
C ASP A 51 -13.53 6.27 -11.41
N PRO A 52 -12.40 6.27 -12.16
CA PRO A 52 -12.08 7.35 -13.09
C PRO A 52 -13.07 7.42 -14.26
N ASP A 53 -13.65 6.27 -14.64
CA ASP A 53 -14.56 6.11 -15.77
C ASP A 53 -16.02 6.46 -15.45
N ARG A 54 -16.31 6.78 -14.18
CA ARG A 54 -17.63 7.23 -13.71
C ARG A 54 -18.70 6.14 -13.84
N VAL A 55 -18.34 4.90 -13.58
CA VAL A 55 -19.24 3.74 -13.59
C VAL A 55 -20.39 3.94 -12.59
N PHE A 56 -20.14 4.59 -11.45
CA PHE A 56 -21.11 4.75 -10.36
C PHE A 56 -21.51 6.21 -10.06
N GLY A 57 -21.38 7.13 -11.02
CA GLY A 57 -21.82 8.51 -10.82
C GLY A 57 -21.61 9.41 -12.04
N PRO A 58 -22.02 10.68 -11.97
CA PRO A 58 -21.78 11.63 -13.04
C PRO A 58 -20.33 12.17 -13.08
N THR A 59 -19.53 11.92 -12.04
CA THR A 59 -18.16 12.43 -11.87
C THR A 59 -17.21 11.31 -11.44
N PRO A 60 -15.90 11.42 -11.72
CA PRO A 60 -14.91 10.50 -11.17
C PRO A 60 -14.97 10.48 -9.65
N ASN A 61 -14.71 9.34 -9.04
CA ASN A 61 -14.79 9.18 -7.59
C ASN A 61 -13.88 8.05 -7.10
N GLY A 62 -13.73 7.94 -5.79
CA GLY A 62 -12.90 6.95 -5.15
C GLY A 62 -13.29 6.73 -3.70
N ALA A 63 -12.89 5.59 -3.16
CA ALA A 63 -13.09 5.25 -1.78
C ALA A 63 -11.90 4.47 -1.23
N VAL A 64 -11.54 4.78 0.01
CA VAL A 64 -10.60 4.01 0.80
C VAL A 64 -11.36 3.37 1.94
N LEU A 65 -11.26 2.05 2.07
CA LEU A 65 -11.80 1.29 3.19
C LEU A 65 -10.66 0.89 4.11
N VAL A 66 -10.82 1.13 5.40
CA VAL A 66 -9.84 0.84 6.44
C VAL A 66 -10.52 0.02 7.53
N SER A 67 -9.89 -1.09 7.89
CA SER A 67 -10.26 -1.89 9.06
C SER A 67 -9.06 -2.01 9.98
N LEU A 68 -9.19 -1.48 11.20
CA LEU A 68 -8.16 -1.56 12.23
C LEU A 68 -8.53 -2.64 13.26
N PRO A 69 -7.58 -3.48 13.71
CA PRO A 69 -7.83 -4.52 14.69
C PRO A 69 -8.41 -4.04 16.03
N LYS A 70 -8.02 -2.86 16.52
CA LYS A 70 -8.40 -2.33 17.84
C LYS A 70 -9.37 -1.15 17.77
N ASP A 71 -9.27 -0.31 16.73
CA ASP A 71 -10.26 0.75 16.48
C ASP A 71 -11.33 0.27 15.49
N LYS A 72 -12.51 -0.09 16.01
CA LYS A 72 -13.60 -0.66 15.20
C LYS A 72 -14.46 0.39 14.50
N ALA A 73 -14.37 1.65 14.89
CA ALA A 73 -15.20 2.71 14.34
C ALA A 73 -14.43 4.05 14.29
N PRO A 74 -13.26 4.10 13.63
CA PRO A 74 -12.50 5.34 13.52
C PRO A 74 -13.34 6.37 12.76
N THR A 75 -13.42 7.59 13.30
CA THR A 75 -14.03 8.74 12.60
C THR A 75 -13.02 9.51 11.75
N THR A 76 -11.72 9.21 11.93
CA THR A 76 -10.61 9.81 11.21
C THR A 76 -9.48 8.80 11.13
N VAL A 77 -8.85 8.73 9.97
CA VAL A 77 -7.58 8.01 9.80
C VAL A 77 -6.54 8.94 9.19
N VAL A 78 -5.27 8.70 9.49
CA VAL A 78 -4.13 9.40 8.92
C VAL A 78 -3.27 8.39 8.18
N PHE A 79 -3.04 8.62 6.90
CA PHE A 79 -1.97 7.96 6.16
C PHE A 79 -0.68 8.73 6.44
N LEU A 80 0.28 8.09 7.10
CA LEU A 80 1.55 8.65 7.51
C LEU A 80 2.68 7.93 6.78
N ALA A 81 3.30 8.58 5.81
CA ALA A 81 4.48 8.07 5.16
C ALA A 81 5.71 8.21 6.08
N LYS A 82 6.71 7.32 5.90
CA LYS A 82 7.99 7.39 6.63
C LYS A 82 8.73 8.72 6.48
N THR A 83 8.48 9.45 5.39
CA THR A 83 9.02 10.80 5.14
C THR A 83 8.44 11.86 6.08
N GLY A 84 7.38 11.54 6.82
CA GLY A 84 6.61 12.47 7.64
C GLY A 84 5.43 13.13 6.92
N GLU A 85 5.27 12.86 5.62
CA GLU A 85 4.10 13.28 4.84
C GLU A 85 2.83 12.61 5.39
N GLN A 86 1.76 13.39 5.48
CA GLN A 86 0.51 12.97 6.11
C GLN A 86 -0.70 13.38 5.28
N ALA A 87 -1.67 12.49 5.24
CA ALA A 87 -2.99 12.73 4.70
C ALA A 87 -4.06 12.29 5.70
N ARG A 88 -4.88 13.23 6.14
CA ARG A 88 -5.96 13.02 7.12
C ARG A 88 -7.29 12.90 6.40
N LEU A 89 -7.94 11.74 6.53
CA LEU A 89 -9.21 11.47 5.91
C LEU A 89 -10.33 11.31 6.96
N PRO A 90 -11.49 11.97 6.77
CA PRO A 90 -12.68 11.64 7.55
C PRO A 90 -13.17 10.25 7.14
N VAL A 91 -13.54 9.44 8.13
CA VAL A 91 -14.01 8.06 7.92
C VAL A 91 -15.40 7.91 8.52
N ALA A 92 -16.28 7.23 7.78
CA ALA A 92 -17.58 6.79 8.27
C ALA A 92 -17.76 5.31 7.92
N ASN A 93 -18.08 4.48 8.93
CA ASN A 93 -18.22 3.03 8.77
C ASN A 93 -16.99 2.39 8.08
N GLY A 94 -15.79 2.77 8.51
CA GLY A 94 -14.53 2.28 7.94
C GLY A 94 -14.25 2.77 6.51
N THR A 95 -15.03 3.70 5.95
CA THR A 95 -14.83 4.22 4.59
C THR A 95 -14.56 5.72 4.59
N ALA A 96 -13.47 6.13 3.94
CA ALA A 96 -13.25 7.49 3.47
C ALA A 96 -13.66 7.60 2.01
N ALA A 97 -14.63 8.45 1.69
CA ALA A 97 -15.06 8.71 0.33
C ALA A 97 -14.39 9.99 -0.19
N GLN A 98 -13.85 9.96 -1.41
CA GLN A 98 -13.20 11.12 -2.04
C GLN A 98 -14.09 12.36 -2.02
N ALA A 99 -15.36 12.22 -2.39
CA ALA A 99 -16.34 13.30 -2.41
C ALA A 99 -16.60 13.98 -1.04
N LYS A 100 -16.15 13.37 0.06
CA LYS A 100 -16.28 13.92 1.43
C LYS A 100 -14.95 14.31 2.06
N ALA A 101 -13.84 13.97 1.42
CA ALA A 101 -12.51 14.33 1.88
C ALA A 101 -12.14 15.74 1.41
N ASP A 102 -11.23 16.39 2.14
CA ASP A 102 -10.55 17.57 1.60
C ASP A 102 -9.73 17.15 0.38
N THR A 103 -9.80 17.94 -0.70
CA THR A 103 -9.12 17.61 -1.97
C THR A 103 -7.61 17.49 -1.79
N ALA A 104 -6.98 18.37 -1.01
CA ALA A 104 -5.54 18.33 -0.81
C ALA A 104 -5.13 17.09 0.01
N GLU A 105 -5.91 16.74 1.03
CA GLU A 105 -5.67 15.53 1.82
C GLU A 105 -5.90 14.25 1.02
N TRP A 106 -6.92 14.21 0.15
CA TRP A 106 -7.14 13.08 -0.75
C TRP A 106 -5.98 12.90 -1.73
N THR A 107 -5.55 13.98 -2.39
CA THR A 107 -4.41 13.95 -3.32
C THR A 107 -3.13 13.49 -2.62
N LYS A 108 -2.84 13.99 -1.41
CA LYS A 108 -1.68 13.51 -0.63
C LYS A 108 -1.77 12.01 -0.33
N MET A 109 -2.94 11.50 0.06
CA MET A 109 -3.10 10.07 0.30
C MET A 109 -2.80 9.26 -0.96
N VAL A 110 -3.35 9.67 -2.11
CA VAL A 110 -3.09 9.01 -3.39
C VAL A 110 -1.60 9.02 -3.74
N GLU A 111 -0.91 10.14 -3.52
CA GLU A 111 0.53 10.26 -3.77
C GLU A 111 1.37 9.38 -2.82
N ILE A 112 1.01 9.30 -1.53
CA ILE A 112 1.63 8.37 -0.58
C ILE A 112 1.52 6.93 -1.10
N LEU A 113 0.33 6.50 -1.55
CA LEU A 113 0.12 5.15 -2.06
C LEU A 113 0.81 4.90 -3.42
N ARG A 114 0.78 5.88 -4.34
CA ARG A 114 1.45 5.81 -5.65
C ARG A 114 2.95 5.64 -5.49
N LYS A 115 3.56 6.39 -4.58
CA LYS A 115 5.00 6.34 -4.32
C LYS A 115 5.42 5.01 -3.68
N GLY A 116 4.55 4.41 -2.87
CA GLY A 116 4.86 3.22 -2.08
C GLY A 116 5.94 3.48 -1.02
N GLY A 117 6.61 2.41 -0.60
CA GLY A 117 7.51 2.39 0.55
C GLY A 117 6.75 2.23 1.86
N GLU A 118 7.43 2.55 2.96
CA GLU A 118 6.89 2.40 4.31
C GLU A 118 5.89 3.53 4.65
N PHE A 119 4.68 3.14 5.03
CA PHE A 119 3.66 4.05 5.55
C PHE A 119 2.79 3.35 6.60
N ALA A 120 2.11 4.14 7.42
CA ALA A 120 1.14 3.65 8.38
C ALA A 120 -0.23 4.26 8.15
N VAL A 121 -1.28 3.51 8.47
CA VAL A 121 -2.64 4.02 8.62
C VAL A 121 -2.97 4.06 10.10
N VAL A 122 -3.19 5.27 10.60
CA VAL A 122 -3.24 5.56 12.04
C VAL A 122 -4.60 6.14 12.39
N SER A 123 -5.20 5.63 13.46
CA SER A 123 -6.37 6.19 14.13
C SER A 123 -6.00 6.68 15.53
N SER A 124 -6.98 7.04 16.35
CA SER A 124 -6.69 7.45 17.74
C SER A 124 -6.25 6.27 18.61
N ASP A 125 -6.78 5.07 18.33
CA ASP A 125 -6.64 3.90 19.21
C ASP A 125 -5.86 2.72 18.57
N ASP A 126 -5.50 2.83 17.29
CA ASP A 126 -4.80 1.77 16.58
C ASP A 126 -4.03 2.23 15.33
N SER A 127 -3.16 1.37 14.82
CA SER A 127 -2.41 1.60 13.58
C SER A 127 -2.07 0.30 12.84
N LEU A 128 -2.00 0.37 11.51
CA LEU A 128 -1.38 -0.65 10.65
C LEU A 128 -0.20 -0.05 9.90
N SER A 129 0.84 -0.83 9.65
CA SER A 129 2.04 -0.38 8.93
C SER A 129 2.34 -1.29 7.76
N PHE A 130 2.60 -0.72 6.60
CA PHE A 130 2.90 -1.44 5.36
C PHE A 130 4.22 -0.96 4.78
N ASP A 131 4.91 -1.83 4.05
CA ASP A 131 6.04 -1.47 3.18
C ASP A 131 5.80 -2.03 1.78
N THR A 132 5.41 -1.17 0.83
CA THR A 132 4.91 -1.63 -0.47
C THR A 132 5.79 -1.20 -1.64
N ALA A 133 5.67 -1.90 -2.76
CA ALA A 133 6.14 -1.36 -4.04
C ALA A 133 5.28 -0.13 -4.47
N PRO A 134 5.79 0.73 -5.36
CA PRO A 134 5.02 1.83 -5.95
C PRO A 134 3.79 1.35 -6.74
N LEU A 135 2.75 2.18 -6.80
CA LEU A 135 1.52 1.99 -7.58
C LEU A 135 1.31 3.12 -8.59
N PRO A 136 2.11 3.20 -9.68
CA PRO A 136 2.06 4.33 -10.60
C PRO A 136 0.70 4.50 -11.32
N ASP A 137 -0.04 3.40 -11.51
CA ASP A 137 -1.31 3.39 -12.25
C ASP A 137 -2.55 3.64 -11.37
N LEU A 138 -2.38 4.02 -10.11
CA LEU A 138 -3.49 4.32 -9.20
C LEU A 138 -4.23 5.60 -9.67
N ALA A 139 -5.44 5.45 -10.22
CA ALA A 139 -6.19 6.53 -10.87
C ALA A 139 -7.34 7.09 -10.00
N CYS A 140 -7.01 7.57 -8.79
CA CYS A 140 -7.97 8.10 -7.80
C CYS A 140 -7.95 9.66 -7.74
N GLU A 141 -8.03 10.34 -8.89
CA GLU A 141 -7.98 11.81 -8.97
C GLU A 141 -9.35 12.50 -8.93
#